data_AF-A0A2M8HSJ3-F1
#
_entry.id   AF-A0A2M8HSJ3-F1
#
_cell.length_a   1.000
_cell.length_b   1.000
_cell.length_c   1.000
_cell.angle_alpha   90.00
_cell.angle_beta   90.00
_cell.angle_gamma   90.00
#
_symmetry.space_group_name_H-M   'P 1'
#
loop_
_entity.id
_entity.type
_entity.pdbx_description
1 polymer ?
#
loop_
_entity_poly.entity_id
_entity_poly.type
_entity_poly.pdbx_seq_one_letter_code
_entity_poly.pdbx_strand_id
1 'polypeptide(L)'
;MKEIHFKALDYTSDDTFIESDYIYKGDEKQGWKIIRNGSPYLELGKGYRLLKTKSCGVCSTDIDRRFLPFPLPQVIGHEVIAEDPDTHQNYVVEINDTFEARGDSEVDSFVREGIPTHSPERKVLGIDRLPGGFGAYILAPVHAAIPYNNLDEKAAVLIEPFAASLQAVIASPPEEGDIVAVLGPRRLGSLVIAALHAYRLDSKKKFKIVALARRQKLLDLAIRLGADEGINISESNTIDSLENHFDILYDTTSTTDGFQSAIRLAKRELHLKTTNGQKMGGLRHLTELVVDELSVLPFSLENLHFHWAKEKRENLNIFLCPSFQEIPKEDMVRWISIIRNELSQFGEVSLTLSSFEEAHTKLDEIDKDGKFPRFDIAIATKLEEIDSCIRPIQGKEDSLVRPRGAILYLPQELNLESSDKEYYAMNDFFLKGKSIRTSRCGDFHLAIKLLNENPIVTKSLADNMISHTFDAKELRNAFATAKTTEAIKVMVQHA
;
A
#
# COMPACT_ATOMS: atom_id res chain seq x y z
N MET A 1 -34.54 -10.14 6.83
CA MET A 1 -33.76 -11.34 6.50
C MET A 1 -33.97 -11.73 5.04
N LYS A 2 -32.92 -11.59 4.24
CA LYS A 2 -32.82 -12.03 2.84
C LYS A 2 -32.17 -13.42 2.80
N GLU A 3 -32.46 -14.17 1.75
CA GLU A 3 -31.75 -15.41 1.41
C GLU A 3 -31.48 -15.39 -0.10
N ILE A 4 -30.20 -15.49 -0.48
CA ILE A 4 -29.79 -15.52 -1.89
C ILE A 4 -28.95 -16.75 -2.16
N HIS A 5 -29.14 -17.32 -3.35
CA HIS A 5 -28.47 -18.52 -3.84
C HIS A 5 -27.74 -18.16 -5.12
N PHE A 6 -26.45 -18.45 -5.21
CA PHE A 6 -25.67 -18.18 -6.40
C PHE A 6 -24.47 -19.14 -6.51
N LYS A 7 -23.95 -19.25 -7.73
CA LYS A 7 -22.69 -19.95 -8.00
C LYS A 7 -21.57 -18.95 -8.17
N ALA A 8 -20.38 -19.31 -7.71
CA ALA A 8 -19.16 -18.54 -7.94
C ALA A 8 -17.97 -19.46 -8.13
N LEU A 9 -16.91 -18.92 -8.72
CA LEU A 9 -15.65 -19.61 -8.89
C LEU A 9 -14.71 -19.28 -7.72
N ASP A 10 -14.43 -20.29 -6.91
CA ASP A 10 -13.37 -20.22 -5.90
C ASP A 10 -12.01 -20.42 -6.57
N TYR A 11 -11.07 -19.51 -6.31
CA TYR A 11 -9.66 -19.67 -6.65
C TYR A 11 -8.97 -20.62 -5.67
N THR A 12 -8.04 -21.44 -6.16
CA THR A 12 -7.36 -22.51 -5.40
C THR A 12 -5.85 -22.27 -5.31
N SER A 13 -5.18 -22.97 -4.39
CA SER A 13 -3.73 -22.87 -4.20
C SER A 13 -2.89 -23.39 -5.38
N ASP A 14 -3.48 -24.21 -6.25
CA ASP A 14 -2.85 -24.71 -7.48
C ASP A 14 -3.05 -23.80 -8.70
N ASP A 15 -3.50 -22.55 -8.49
CA ASP A 15 -3.72 -21.55 -9.55
C ASP A 15 -4.81 -21.95 -10.55
N THR A 16 -5.88 -22.57 -10.03
CA THR A 16 -7.07 -22.94 -10.78
C THR A 16 -8.35 -22.37 -10.16
N PHE A 17 -9.50 -22.71 -10.74
CA PHE A 17 -10.81 -22.28 -10.27
C PHE A 17 -11.77 -23.46 -10.20
N ILE A 18 -12.46 -23.60 -9.07
CA ILE A 18 -13.52 -24.59 -8.85
C ILE A 18 -14.86 -23.88 -8.67
N GLU A 19 -15.94 -24.46 -9.20
CA GLU A 19 -17.28 -23.92 -8.99
C GLU A 19 -17.80 -24.34 -7.62
N SER A 20 -18.35 -23.39 -6.89
CA SER A 20 -18.97 -23.58 -5.57
C SER A 20 -20.37 -22.96 -5.54
N ASP A 21 -21.29 -23.62 -4.85
CA ASP A 21 -22.62 -23.12 -4.52
C ASP A 21 -22.57 -22.31 -3.22
N TYR A 22 -23.13 -21.10 -3.25
CA TYR A 22 -23.20 -20.19 -2.11
C TYR A 22 -24.63 -19.86 -1.72
N ILE A 23 -24.87 -19.81 -0.41
CA ILE A 23 -26.10 -19.28 0.17
C ILE A 23 -25.73 -18.21 1.18
N TYR A 24 -26.19 -16.97 0.97
CA TYR A 24 -26.10 -15.91 1.98
C TYR A 24 -27.47 -15.70 2.61
N LYS A 25 -27.56 -15.86 3.93
CA LYS A 25 -28.80 -15.73 4.69
C LYS A 25 -28.63 -14.76 5.85
N GLY A 26 -29.39 -13.67 5.86
CA GLY A 26 -29.22 -12.64 6.89
C GLY A 26 -29.76 -11.28 6.51
N ASP A 27 -29.35 -10.26 7.26
CA ASP A 27 -29.53 -8.86 6.92
C ASP A 27 -28.51 -7.99 7.67
N GLU A 28 -28.44 -6.71 7.29
CA GLU A 28 -27.48 -5.73 7.82
C GLU A 28 -27.55 -5.58 9.35
N LYS A 29 -28.73 -5.81 9.97
CA LYS A 29 -28.96 -5.60 11.40
C LYS A 29 -28.65 -6.83 12.24
N GLN A 30 -29.00 -8.02 11.73
CA GLN A 30 -28.84 -9.28 12.46
C GLN A 30 -27.52 -10.01 12.12
N GLY A 31 -26.88 -9.63 11.01
CA GLY A 31 -25.71 -10.30 10.46
C GLY A 31 -26.07 -11.37 9.42
N TRP A 32 -25.04 -12.08 8.97
CA TRP A 32 -25.12 -12.98 7.81
C TRP A 32 -24.49 -14.33 8.11
N LYS A 33 -25.19 -15.39 7.71
CA LYS A 33 -24.66 -16.75 7.62
C LYS A 33 -24.36 -17.07 6.17
N ILE A 34 -23.14 -17.52 5.92
CA ILE A 34 -22.67 -17.91 4.60
C ILE A 34 -22.46 -19.42 4.60
N ILE A 35 -23.13 -20.10 3.67
CA ILE A 35 -23.03 -21.54 3.45
C ILE A 35 -22.35 -21.73 2.09
N ARG A 36 -21.35 -22.61 2.03
CA ARG A 36 -20.64 -22.99 0.81
C ARG A 36 -20.75 -24.50 0.62
N ASN A 37 -21.23 -24.94 -0.54
CA ASN A 37 -21.41 -26.36 -0.87
C ASN A 37 -22.17 -27.13 0.22
N GLY A 38 -23.23 -26.52 0.75
CA GLY A 38 -24.08 -27.11 1.81
C GLY A 38 -23.49 -27.08 3.22
N SER A 39 -22.25 -26.61 3.42
CA SER A 39 -21.60 -26.53 4.73
C SER A 39 -21.46 -25.07 5.21
N PRO A 40 -21.55 -24.78 6.53
CA PRO A 40 -21.23 -23.47 7.06
C PRO A 40 -19.82 -23.03 6.64
N TYR A 41 -19.68 -21.81 6.15
CA TYR A 41 -18.42 -21.26 5.66
C TYR A 41 -17.93 -20.06 6.47
N LEU A 42 -18.80 -19.06 6.67
CA LEU A 42 -18.46 -17.85 7.41
C LEU A 42 -19.73 -17.29 8.08
N GLU A 43 -19.57 -16.71 9.26
CA GLU A 43 -20.62 -15.95 9.95
C GLU A 43 -20.12 -14.53 10.17
N LEU A 44 -20.89 -13.56 9.71
CA LEU A 44 -20.60 -12.13 9.83
C LEU A 44 -21.60 -11.49 10.77
N GLY A 45 -21.12 -10.59 11.62
CA GLY A 45 -21.97 -9.78 12.49
C GLY A 45 -22.81 -8.75 11.73
N LYS A 46 -23.38 -7.80 12.47
CA LYS A 46 -24.07 -6.64 11.91
C LYS A 46 -23.11 -5.77 11.05
N GLY A 47 -23.68 -4.84 10.28
CA GLY A 47 -22.90 -3.82 9.57
C GLY A 47 -22.39 -4.25 8.20
N TYR A 48 -22.97 -5.30 7.60
CA TYR A 48 -22.68 -5.72 6.23
C TYR A 48 -23.91 -5.59 5.33
N ARG A 49 -23.71 -4.93 4.20
CA ARG A 49 -24.70 -4.77 3.14
C ARG A 49 -24.50 -5.82 2.06
N LEU A 50 -25.61 -6.42 1.62
CA LEU A 50 -25.64 -7.26 0.44
C LEU A 50 -25.66 -6.38 -0.81
N LEU A 51 -24.69 -6.58 -1.70
CA LEU A 51 -24.62 -5.91 -3.00
C LEU A 51 -24.50 -6.95 -4.12
N LYS A 52 -25.06 -6.63 -5.29
CA LYS A 52 -24.87 -7.38 -6.53
C LYS A 52 -23.65 -6.82 -7.24
N THR A 53 -22.67 -7.66 -7.55
CA THR A 53 -21.48 -7.21 -8.29
C THR A 53 -21.88 -6.83 -9.71
N LYS A 54 -21.37 -5.70 -10.21
CA LYS A 54 -21.50 -5.26 -11.61
C LYS A 54 -20.22 -5.53 -12.39
N SER A 55 -19.08 -5.15 -11.83
CA SER A 55 -17.79 -5.40 -12.45
C SER A 55 -16.69 -5.49 -11.41
N CYS A 56 -15.64 -6.24 -11.72
CA CYS A 56 -14.46 -6.35 -10.89
C CYS A 56 -13.19 -6.29 -11.76
N GLY A 57 -12.25 -5.44 -11.39
CA GLY A 57 -10.93 -5.40 -12.01
C GLY A 57 -10.05 -6.57 -11.55
N VAL A 58 -9.16 -7.04 -12.42
CA VAL A 58 -8.13 -8.04 -12.06
C VAL A 58 -6.85 -7.32 -11.63
N CYS A 59 -6.50 -7.47 -10.35
CA CYS A 59 -5.28 -6.93 -9.77
C CYS A 59 -4.11 -7.94 -9.91
N SER A 60 -2.87 -7.44 -9.77
CA SER A 60 -1.71 -8.33 -9.63
C SER A 60 -1.79 -9.17 -8.35
N THR A 61 -2.37 -8.61 -7.27
CA THR A 61 -2.61 -9.34 -6.01
C THR A 61 -3.52 -10.55 -6.21
N ASP A 62 -4.50 -10.47 -7.13
CA ASP A 62 -5.34 -11.62 -7.45
C ASP A 62 -4.50 -12.71 -8.14
N ILE A 63 -3.66 -12.32 -9.11
CA ILE A 63 -2.74 -13.25 -9.84
C ILE A 63 -1.79 -13.95 -8.88
N ASP A 64 -1.23 -13.22 -7.92
CA ASP A 64 -0.26 -13.72 -6.96
C ASP A 64 -0.92 -14.31 -5.70
N ARG A 65 -2.26 -14.43 -5.68
CA ARG A 65 -3.03 -14.78 -4.48
C ARG A 65 -2.60 -16.08 -3.80
N ARG A 66 -2.06 -17.04 -4.54
CA ARG A 66 -1.58 -18.33 -4.02
C ARG A 66 -0.33 -18.21 -3.13
N PHE A 67 0.38 -17.09 -3.22
CA PHE A 67 1.59 -16.82 -2.45
C PHE A 67 1.32 -15.98 -1.19
N LEU A 68 0.11 -15.46 -1.04
CA LEU A 68 -0.29 -14.70 0.14
C LEU A 68 -0.65 -15.64 1.29
N PRO A 69 -0.42 -15.24 2.56
CA PRO A 69 -0.61 -16.09 3.74
C PRO A 69 -2.09 -16.27 4.14
N PHE A 70 -3.03 -16.12 3.20
CA PHE A 70 -4.47 -16.17 3.46
C PHE A 70 -5.11 -17.46 2.91
N PRO A 71 -6.12 -18.04 3.60
CA PRO A 71 -6.69 -19.33 3.23
C PRO A 71 -7.24 -19.40 1.80
N LEU A 72 -7.11 -20.55 1.16
CA LEU A 72 -7.74 -20.93 -0.11
C LEU A 72 -8.38 -22.32 0.07
N PRO A 73 -9.46 -22.67 -0.66
CA PRO A 73 -10.05 -21.93 -1.77
C PRO A 73 -11.01 -20.80 -1.36
N GLN A 74 -11.12 -19.75 -2.19
CA GLN A 74 -11.97 -18.57 -1.95
C GLN A 74 -12.31 -17.82 -3.25
N VAL A 75 -13.48 -17.17 -3.33
CA VAL A 75 -13.79 -16.16 -4.36
C VAL A 75 -12.90 -14.93 -4.16
N ILE A 76 -12.07 -14.60 -5.16
CA ILE A 76 -11.13 -13.47 -5.13
C ILE A 76 -11.68 -12.24 -5.87
N GLY A 77 -10.87 -11.17 -5.99
CA GLY A 77 -11.22 -9.93 -6.67
C GLY A 77 -11.65 -8.83 -5.70
N HIS A 78 -10.99 -7.68 -5.75
CA HIS A 78 -11.15 -6.60 -4.76
C HIS A 78 -11.28 -5.20 -5.37
N GLU A 79 -11.33 -5.10 -6.69
CA GLU A 79 -11.52 -3.83 -7.40
C GLU A 79 -12.97 -3.73 -7.88
N VAL A 80 -13.90 -3.57 -6.93
CA VAL A 80 -15.31 -3.92 -7.15
C VAL A 80 -16.20 -2.71 -7.36
N ILE A 81 -17.00 -2.78 -8.42
CA ILE A 81 -18.22 -2.00 -8.60
C ILE A 81 -19.40 -2.91 -8.35
N ALA A 82 -20.31 -2.46 -7.50
CA ALA A 82 -21.50 -3.20 -7.14
C ALA A 82 -22.71 -2.27 -7.10
N GLU A 83 -23.90 -2.85 -7.18
CA GLU A 83 -25.16 -2.15 -7.01
C GLU A 83 -25.95 -2.72 -5.85
N ASP A 84 -26.73 -1.85 -5.20
CA ASP A 84 -27.75 -2.30 -4.27
C ASP A 84 -28.91 -2.93 -5.06
N PRO A 85 -29.30 -4.18 -4.77
CA PRO A 85 -30.29 -4.91 -5.55
C PRO A 85 -31.72 -4.37 -5.42
N ASP A 86 -32.01 -3.57 -4.39
CA ASP A 86 -33.35 -3.00 -4.17
C ASP A 86 -33.44 -1.56 -4.71
N THR A 87 -32.38 -0.76 -4.56
CA THR A 87 -32.37 0.67 -4.89
C THR A 87 -31.65 0.99 -6.20
N HIS A 88 -30.86 0.05 -6.74
CA HIS A 88 -29.99 0.23 -7.91
C HIS A 88 -28.94 1.34 -7.78
N GLN A 89 -28.64 1.78 -6.55
CA GLN A 89 -27.52 2.68 -6.29
C GLN A 89 -26.20 1.95 -6.57
N ASN A 90 -25.33 2.55 -7.37
CA ASN A 90 -23.99 2.03 -7.62
C ASN A 90 -23.02 2.44 -6.50
N TYR A 91 -22.11 1.54 -6.17
CA TYR A 91 -21.05 1.70 -5.18
C TYR A 91 -19.72 1.25 -5.76
N VAL A 92 -18.66 1.95 -5.37
CA VAL A 92 -17.32 1.36 -5.35
C VAL A 92 -17.10 0.82 -3.95
N VAL A 93 -16.52 -0.37 -3.84
CA VAL A 93 -16.35 -1.04 -2.55
C VAL A 93 -14.92 -0.95 -2.09
N GLU A 94 -14.69 -0.26 -0.98
CA GLU A 94 -13.41 -0.28 -0.27
C GLU A 94 -13.13 -1.68 0.27
N ILE A 95 -11.87 -2.11 0.17
CA ILE A 95 -11.49 -3.51 0.42
C ILE A 95 -11.44 -3.86 1.91
N ASN A 96 -11.31 -2.88 2.80
CA ASN A 96 -11.00 -3.12 4.21
C ASN A 96 -12.28 -3.30 5.05
N ASP A 97 -12.46 -4.49 5.60
CA ASP A 97 -13.44 -4.76 6.64
C ASP A 97 -12.84 -4.46 8.02
N THR A 98 -13.10 -3.24 8.51
CA THR A 98 -12.67 -2.73 9.82
C THR A 98 -13.86 -2.44 10.72
N PHE A 99 -13.61 -2.19 12.01
CA PHE A 99 -14.64 -1.71 12.94
C PHE A 99 -15.38 -0.48 12.41
N GLU A 100 -14.64 0.53 11.93
CA GLU A 100 -15.24 1.75 11.37
C GLU A 100 -16.07 1.45 10.12
N ALA A 101 -15.57 0.59 9.23
CA ALA A 101 -16.27 0.21 8.00
C ALA A 101 -17.63 -0.46 8.27
N ARG A 102 -17.74 -1.19 9.38
CA ARG A 102 -19.00 -1.84 9.83
C ARG A 102 -19.89 -0.92 10.66
N GLY A 103 -19.38 0.21 11.16
CA GLY A 103 -20.09 1.08 12.10
C GLY A 103 -20.13 0.53 13.53
N ASP A 104 -19.09 -0.18 13.94
CA ASP A 104 -18.97 -0.71 15.30
C ASP A 104 -18.70 0.42 16.31
N SER A 105 -19.32 0.33 17.49
CA SER A 105 -19.18 1.33 18.56
C SER A 105 -17.95 1.08 19.45
N GLU A 106 -17.57 -0.18 19.62
CA GLU A 106 -16.37 -0.60 20.32
C GLU A 106 -15.29 -0.87 19.29
N VAL A 107 -14.11 -0.29 19.50
CA VAL A 107 -13.01 -0.33 18.54
C VAL A 107 -11.71 -0.67 19.26
N ASP A 108 -10.69 -1.14 18.53
CA ASP A 108 -9.39 -1.47 19.09
C ASP A 108 -8.47 -0.24 19.22
N SER A 109 -7.23 -0.46 19.68
CA SER A 109 -6.23 0.59 19.81
C SER A 109 -5.82 1.19 18.46
N PHE A 110 -5.75 0.40 17.39
CA PHE A 110 -5.39 0.88 16.05
C PHE A 110 -6.40 1.87 15.48
N VAL A 111 -7.69 1.60 15.68
CA VAL A 111 -8.77 2.51 15.28
C VAL A 111 -8.74 3.78 16.11
N ARG A 112 -8.55 3.69 17.44
CA ARG A 112 -8.39 4.87 18.31
C ARG A 112 -7.22 5.76 17.89
N GLU A 113 -6.17 5.16 17.36
CA GLU A 113 -4.99 5.82 16.83
C GLU A 113 -5.15 6.36 15.39
N GLY A 114 -6.34 6.24 14.79
CA GLY A 114 -6.62 6.75 13.44
C GLY A 114 -6.02 5.92 12.31
N ILE A 115 -5.67 4.66 12.58
CA ILE A 115 -5.12 3.70 11.60
C ILE A 115 -5.97 2.42 11.51
N PRO A 116 -7.29 2.52 11.26
CA PRO A 116 -8.21 1.38 11.25
C PRO A 116 -7.79 0.27 10.27
N THR A 117 -7.16 0.64 9.15
CA THR A 117 -6.68 -0.31 8.13
C THR A 117 -5.50 -1.16 8.61
N HIS A 118 -4.94 -0.89 9.78
CA HIS A 118 -3.85 -1.67 10.40
C HIS A 118 -4.31 -2.47 11.62
N SER A 119 -5.62 -2.44 11.92
CA SER A 119 -6.22 -3.31 12.94
C SER A 119 -5.92 -4.79 12.64
N PRO A 120 -5.45 -5.59 13.62
CA PRO A 120 -5.27 -7.03 13.47
C PRO A 120 -6.56 -7.81 13.20
N GLU A 121 -7.73 -7.26 13.56
CA GLU A 121 -9.04 -7.89 13.27
C GLU A 121 -9.40 -7.80 11.78
N ARG A 122 -8.89 -6.77 11.10
CA ARG A 122 -9.26 -6.40 9.74
C ARG A 122 -9.28 -7.61 8.80
N LYS A 123 -10.38 -7.76 8.07
CA LYS A 123 -10.47 -8.66 6.90
C LYS A 123 -10.35 -7.86 5.62
N VAL A 124 -10.07 -8.53 4.50
CA VAL A 124 -9.89 -7.86 3.21
C VAL A 124 -10.72 -8.56 2.15
N LEU A 125 -11.66 -7.82 1.56
CA LEU A 125 -12.52 -8.30 0.47
C LEU A 125 -11.68 -8.92 -0.64
N GLY A 126 -12.00 -10.15 -1.04
CA GLY A 126 -11.34 -10.86 -2.14
C GLY A 126 -9.89 -11.28 -1.89
N ILE A 127 -9.34 -11.01 -0.70
CA ILE A 127 -7.96 -11.34 -0.32
C ILE A 127 -7.93 -12.16 0.97
N ASP A 128 -8.44 -11.63 2.08
CA ASP A 128 -8.44 -12.24 3.41
C ASP A 128 -9.87 -12.48 3.92
N ARG A 129 -10.24 -13.76 4.11
CA ARG A 129 -11.47 -14.27 4.77
C ARG A 129 -12.82 -13.85 4.16
N LEU A 130 -12.94 -12.69 3.51
CA LEU A 130 -14.17 -12.14 2.95
C LEU A 130 -14.25 -12.38 1.43
N PRO A 131 -15.24 -13.14 0.90
CA PRO A 131 -15.39 -13.39 -0.53
C PRO A 131 -15.42 -12.13 -1.40
N GLY A 132 -14.72 -12.15 -2.53
CA GLY A 132 -14.49 -11.01 -3.40
C GLY A 132 -15.49 -10.81 -4.55
N GLY A 133 -15.20 -9.80 -5.36
CA GLY A 133 -16.06 -9.30 -6.44
C GLY A 133 -16.07 -10.12 -7.73
N PHE A 134 -15.34 -11.23 -7.86
CA PHE A 134 -15.62 -12.17 -8.95
C PHE A 134 -16.82 -13.08 -8.67
N GLY A 135 -17.44 -12.97 -7.48
CA GLY A 135 -18.74 -13.55 -7.18
C GLY A 135 -19.89 -12.64 -7.62
N ALA A 136 -21.06 -13.21 -7.91
CA ALA A 136 -22.24 -12.44 -8.33
C ALA A 136 -22.80 -11.52 -7.23
N TYR A 137 -22.54 -11.85 -5.97
CA TYR A 137 -22.92 -11.06 -4.81
C TYR A 137 -21.78 -10.98 -3.82
N ILE A 138 -21.70 -9.87 -3.10
CA ILE A 138 -20.74 -9.62 -2.04
C ILE A 138 -21.46 -9.11 -0.78
N LEU A 139 -20.79 -9.27 0.36
CA LEU A 139 -21.16 -8.64 1.62
C LEU A 139 -20.10 -7.61 1.96
N ALA A 140 -20.42 -6.33 1.73
CA ALA A 140 -19.51 -5.22 1.99
C ALA A 140 -19.87 -4.56 3.34
N PRO A 141 -18.88 -4.16 4.15
CA PRO A 141 -19.14 -3.28 5.29
C PRO A 141 -19.89 -2.02 4.82
N VAL A 142 -20.88 -1.58 5.60
CA VAL A 142 -21.81 -0.51 5.20
C VAL A 142 -21.14 0.80 4.81
N HIS A 143 -20.04 1.17 5.48
CA HIS A 143 -19.28 2.38 5.18
C HIS A 143 -18.14 2.18 4.19
N ALA A 144 -17.80 0.92 3.87
CA ALA A 144 -16.89 0.59 2.77
C ALA A 144 -17.58 0.63 1.40
N ALA A 145 -18.91 0.51 1.36
CA ALA A 145 -19.69 0.72 0.14
C ALA A 145 -19.88 2.22 -0.12
N ILE A 146 -19.03 2.81 -0.96
CA ILE A 146 -19.00 4.26 -1.21
C ILE A 146 -19.83 4.57 -2.48
N PRO A 147 -20.93 5.31 -2.36
CA PRO A 147 -21.74 5.65 -3.52
C PRO A 147 -20.96 6.60 -4.43
N TYR A 148 -21.08 6.40 -5.74
CA TYR A 148 -20.52 7.31 -6.73
C TYR A 148 -21.56 7.63 -7.79
N ASN A 149 -21.45 8.81 -8.38
CA ASN A 149 -22.29 9.30 -9.46
C ASN A 149 -21.40 9.91 -10.54
N ASN A 150 -21.88 9.91 -11.79
CA ASN A 150 -21.27 10.62 -12.92
C ASN A 150 -19.85 10.17 -13.32
N LEU A 151 -19.44 8.94 -12.99
CA LEU A 151 -18.21 8.34 -13.49
C LEU A 151 -18.52 7.20 -14.47
N ASP A 152 -17.77 7.15 -15.56
CA ASP A 152 -17.76 6.02 -16.47
C ASP A 152 -17.37 4.73 -15.73
N GLU A 153 -18.01 3.59 -16.04
CA GLU A 153 -17.78 2.34 -15.32
C GLU A 153 -16.32 1.87 -15.41
N LYS A 154 -15.64 2.10 -16.54
CA LYS A 154 -14.21 1.77 -16.70
C LYS A 154 -13.31 2.65 -15.85
N ALA A 155 -13.68 3.91 -15.62
CA ALA A 155 -12.97 4.75 -14.66
C ALA A 155 -13.31 4.35 -13.22
N ALA A 156 -14.58 4.02 -12.94
CA ALA A 156 -15.04 3.69 -11.62
C ALA A 156 -14.35 2.42 -11.08
N VAL A 157 -14.24 1.36 -11.88
CA VAL A 157 -13.56 0.11 -11.48
C VAL A 157 -12.09 0.32 -11.12
N LEU A 158 -11.49 1.44 -11.56
CA LEU A 158 -10.11 1.81 -11.24
C LEU A 158 -10.00 2.62 -9.95
N ILE A 159 -11.09 2.95 -9.25
CA ILE A 159 -11.03 3.79 -8.05
C ILE A 159 -10.17 3.17 -6.95
N GLU A 160 -10.28 1.86 -6.69
CA GLU A 160 -9.44 1.20 -5.68
C GLU A 160 -7.94 1.35 -6.00
N PRO A 161 -7.46 0.92 -7.19
CA PRO A 161 -6.04 0.99 -7.46
C PRO A 161 -5.58 2.43 -7.73
N PHE A 162 -6.46 3.32 -8.20
CA PHE A 162 -6.16 4.75 -8.32
C PHE A 162 -6.03 5.42 -6.94
N ALA A 163 -6.86 5.06 -5.96
CA ALA A 163 -6.74 5.57 -4.60
C ALA A 163 -5.39 5.15 -4.00
N ALA A 164 -4.98 3.89 -4.16
CA ALA A 164 -3.66 3.43 -3.73
C ALA A 164 -2.50 4.19 -4.41
N SER A 165 -2.63 4.51 -5.69
CA SER A 165 -1.67 5.36 -6.42
C SER A 165 -1.68 6.81 -5.95
N LEU A 166 -2.85 7.39 -5.68
CA LEU A 166 -2.98 8.74 -5.14
C LEU A 166 -2.40 8.84 -3.73
N GLN A 167 -2.55 7.80 -2.91
CA GLN A 167 -1.91 7.76 -1.59
C GLN A 167 -0.38 7.80 -1.69
N ALA A 168 0.21 7.19 -2.71
CA ALA A 168 1.64 7.31 -2.97
C ALA A 168 2.05 8.76 -3.21
N VAL A 169 1.28 9.47 -4.05
CA VAL A 169 1.51 10.89 -4.34
C VAL A 169 1.31 11.75 -3.10
N ILE A 170 0.33 11.48 -2.26
CA ILE A 170 0.07 12.24 -1.03
C ILE A 170 1.16 12.02 0.02
N ALA A 171 1.67 10.79 0.15
CA ALA A 171 2.74 10.45 1.09
C ALA A 171 4.11 11.03 0.69
N SER A 172 4.31 11.23 -0.61
CA SER A 172 5.50 11.81 -1.24
C SER A 172 5.10 12.92 -2.22
N PRO A 173 4.58 14.07 -1.75
CA PRO A 173 4.01 15.08 -2.62
C PRO A 173 5.11 15.82 -3.40
N PRO A 174 4.96 15.99 -4.73
CA PRO A 174 5.84 16.85 -5.50
C PRO A 174 5.75 18.32 -5.05
N GLU A 175 6.88 19.01 -5.10
CA GLU A 175 7.01 20.44 -4.89
C GLU A 175 7.12 21.23 -6.20
N GLU A 176 6.95 22.55 -6.12
CA GLU A 176 7.10 23.44 -7.28
C GLU A 176 8.52 23.30 -7.87
N GLY A 177 8.59 22.97 -9.15
CA GLY A 177 9.84 22.81 -9.90
C GLY A 177 10.44 21.40 -9.86
N ASP A 178 9.89 20.47 -9.09
CA ASP A 178 10.41 19.10 -9.02
C ASP A 178 10.37 18.38 -10.38
N ILE A 179 11.36 17.50 -10.59
CA ILE A 179 11.31 16.49 -11.65
C ILE A 179 11.00 15.14 -11.01
N VAL A 180 9.82 14.62 -11.30
CA VAL A 180 9.28 13.40 -10.71
C VAL A 180 9.31 12.29 -11.73
N ALA A 181 9.78 11.11 -11.36
CA ALA A 181 9.75 9.95 -12.24
C ALA A 181 8.97 8.76 -11.68
N VAL A 182 8.33 8.01 -12.58
CA VAL A 182 7.68 6.73 -12.28
C VAL A 182 8.43 5.63 -13.03
N LEU A 183 9.06 4.74 -12.26
CA LEU A 183 9.79 3.60 -12.78
C LEU A 183 8.86 2.38 -12.87
N GLY A 184 8.65 1.89 -14.09
CA GLY A 184 7.75 0.77 -14.37
C GLY A 184 6.27 1.16 -14.57
N PRO A 185 5.93 2.01 -15.57
CA PRO A 185 4.55 2.47 -15.84
C PRO A 185 3.67 1.36 -16.48
N ARG A 186 3.48 0.25 -15.76
CA ARG A 186 2.50 -0.80 -16.10
C ARG A 186 1.21 -0.54 -15.33
N ARG A 187 0.60 -1.52 -14.66
CA ARG A 187 -0.68 -1.35 -13.95
C ARG A 187 -0.65 -0.22 -12.93
N LEU A 188 0.13 -0.42 -11.87
CA LEU A 188 0.21 0.52 -10.76
C LEU A 188 0.93 1.80 -11.20
N GLY A 189 2.08 1.68 -11.89
CA GLY A 189 2.83 2.86 -12.34
C GLY A 189 2.03 3.77 -13.28
N SER A 190 1.19 3.23 -14.18
CA SER A 190 0.30 4.05 -15.01
C SER A 190 -0.73 4.82 -14.18
N LEU A 191 -1.26 4.21 -13.11
CA LEU A 191 -2.16 4.87 -12.18
C LEU A 191 -1.45 5.91 -11.31
N VAL A 192 -0.18 5.69 -10.95
CA VAL A 192 0.65 6.71 -10.27
C VAL A 192 0.87 7.92 -11.19
N ILE A 193 1.12 7.72 -12.49
CA ILE A 193 1.22 8.82 -13.46
C ILE A 193 -0.09 9.61 -13.55
N ALA A 194 -1.22 8.92 -13.66
CA ALA A 194 -2.53 9.58 -13.69
C ALA A 194 -2.83 10.32 -12.38
N ALA A 195 -2.45 9.77 -11.23
CA ALA A 195 -2.60 10.39 -9.92
C ALA A 195 -1.70 11.63 -9.77
N LEU A 196 -0.45 11.57 -10.24
CA LEU A 196 0.44 12.73 -10.31
C LEU A 196 -0.14 13.82 -11.20
N HIS A 197 -0.69 13.45 -12.37
CA HIS A 197 -1.32 14.41 -13.26
C HIS A 197 -2.54 15.08 -12.60
N ALA A 198 -3.40 14.30 -11.95
CA ALA A 198 -4.55 14.84 -11.23
C ALA A 198 -4.14 15.74 -10.05
N TYR A 199 -3.15 15.31 -9.26
CA TYR A 199 -2.58 16.09 -8.17
C TYR A 199 -1.99 17.42 -8.67
N ARG A 200 -1.29 17.40 -9.82
CA ARG A 200 -0.74 18.60 -10.46
C ARG A 200 -1.83 19.61 -10.82
N LEU A 201 -2.96 19.14 -11.35
CA LEU A 201 -4.09 20.00 -11.72
C LEU A 201 -4.80 20.57 -10.49
N ASP A 202 -5.03 19.76 -9.46
CA ASP A 202 -5.72 20.15 -8.23
C ASP A 202 -4.88 21.11 -7.37
N SER A 203 -3.62 20.75 -7.11
CA SER A 203 -2.69 21.56 -6.31
C SER A 203 -2.20 22.82 -7.03
N LYS A 204 -2.30 22.85 -8.37
CA LYS A 204 -1.75 23.90 -9.26
C LYS A 204 -0.24 24.08 -9.17
N LYS A 205 0.48 23.15 -8.53
CA LYS A 205 1.95 23.12 -8.52
C LYS A 205 2.45 22.76 -9.92
N LYS A 206 3.56 23.35 -10.36
CA LYS A 206 4.21 23.00 -11.62
C LYS A 206 5.41 22.10 -11.33
N PHE A 207 5.29 20.85 -11.73
CA PHE A 207 6.38 19.87 -11.70
C PHE A 207 6.31 19.01 -12.95
N LYS A 208 7.44 18.38 -13.30
CA LYS A 208 7.56 17.52 -14.48
C LYS A 208 7.33 16.05 -14.10
N ILE A 209 6.57 15.32 -14.91
CA ILE A 209 6.29 13.89 -14.75
C ILE A 209 7.02 13.13 -15.86
N VAL A 210 7.92 12.23 -15.47
CA VAL A 210 8.73 11.42 -16.39
C VAL A 210 8.43 9.93 -16.19
N ALA A 211 8.18 9.21 -17.27
CA ALA A 211 7.96 7.77 -17.24
C ALA A 211 9.24 7.03 -17.66
N LEU A 212 9.67 6.05 -16.86
CA LEU A 212 10.86 5.24 -17.15
C LEU A 212 10.45 3.80 -17.42
N ALA A 213 10.71 3.31 -18.63
CA ALA A 213 10.38 1.95 -19.04
C ALA A 213 11.34 1.42 -20.10
N ARG A 214 11.31 0.10 -20.35
CA ARG A 214 12.10 -0.55 -21.41
C ARG A 214 11.34 -0.71 -22.73
N ARG A 215 10.03 -0.43 -22.74
CA ARG A 215 9.14 -0.67 -23.89
C ARG A 215 8.45 0.60 -24.30
N GLN A 216 8.59 0.99 -25.56
CA GLN A 216 7.99 2.22 -26.11
C GLN A 216 6.47 2.29 -25.89
N LYS A 217 5.74 1.18 -26.09
CA LYS A 217 4.28 1.11 -25.88
C LYS A 217 3.85 1.54 -24.47
N LEU A 218 4.67 1.29 -23.45
CA LEU A 218 4.39 1.72 -22.07
C LEU A 218 4.69 3.21 -21.85
N LEU A 219 5.72 3.74 -22.51
CA LEU A 219 6.01 5.18 -22.51
C LEU A 219 4.89 5.95 -23.21
N ASP A 220 4.41 5.47 -24.36
CA ASP A 220 3.31 6.10 -25.08
C ASP A 220 2.01 6.09 -24.25
N LEU A 221 1.75 4.99 -23.51
CA LEU A 221 0.65 4.92 -22.56
C LEU A 221 0.82 5.94 -21.43
N ALA A 222 2.00 6.03 -20.84
CA ALA A 222 2.31 7.00 -19.79
C ALA A 222 2.07 8.45 -20.25
N ILE A 223 2.48 8.81 -21.47
CA ILE A 223 2.20 10.15 -22.04
C ILE A 223 0.70 10.41 -22.14
N ARG A 224 -0.09 9.43 -22.64
CA ARG A 224 -1.55 9.58 -22.72
C ARG A 224 -2.21 9.76 -21.35
N LEU A 225 -1.60 9.23 -20.29
CA LEU A 225 -2.08 9.32 -18.91
C LEU A 225 -1.59 10.58 -18.16
N GLY A 226 -0.73 11.39 -18.78
CA GLY A 226 -0.31 12.69 -18.25
C GLY A 226 1.17 12.84 -17.91
N ALA A 227 2.02 11.88 -18.26
CA ALA A 227 3.46 12.10 -18.24
C ALA A 227 3.85 13.13 -19.31
N ASP A 228 4.83 13.99 -18.99
CA ASP A 228 5.35 14.98 -19.92
C ASP A 228 6.45 14.40 -20.83
N GLU A 229 7.14 13.36 -20.34
CA GLU A 229 8.24 12.70 -21.05
C GLU A 229 8.26 11.20 -20.73
N GLY A 230 8.66 10.39 -21.71
CA GLY A 230 8.97 8.99 -21.54
C GLY A 230 10.40 8.70 -21.94
N ILE A 231 11.20 8.11 -21.05
CA ILE A 231 12.60 7.76 -21.31
C ILE A 231 12.72 6.24 -21.38
N ASN A 232 13.31 5.76 -22.48
CA ASN A 232 13.61 4.35 -22.62
C ASN A 232 14.94 4.00 -21.93
N ILE A 233 14.86 3.23 -20.85
CA ILE A 233 16.02 2.84 -20.05
C ILE A 233 16.67 1.52 -20.49
N SER A 234 16.32 0.99 -21.68
CA SER A 234 16.99 -0.19 -22.24
C SER A 234 18.35 0.10 -22.87
N GLU A 235 18.63 1.36 -23.19
CA GLU A 235 19.88 1.78 -23.83
C GLU A 235 21.03 1.84 -22.81
N SER A 236 22.22 1.36 -23.21
CA SER A 236 23.43 1.39 -22.39
C SER A 236 23.75 2.81 -21.92
N ASN A 237 24.17 2.96 -20.66
CA ASN A 237 24.54 4.22 -19.99
C ASN A 237 23.37 5.18 -19.67
N THR A 238 22.12 4.87 -20.04
CA THR A 238 20.98 5.75 -19.73
C THR A 238 20.83 5.97 -18.23
N ILE A 239 20.89 4.90 -17.43
CA ILE A 239 20.80 4.99 -15.96
C ILE A 239 21.93 5.84 -15.39
N ASP A 240 23.15 5.70 -15.91
CA ASP A 240 24.31 6.48 -15.44
C ASP A 240 24.15 7.97 -15.76
N SER A 241 23.56 8.31 -16.90
CA SER A 241 23.27 9.70 -17.27
C SER A 241 22.16 10.36 -16.44
N LEU A 242 21.33 9.55 -15.76
CA LEU A 242 20.18 10.00 -14.98
C LEU A 242 20.41 9.84 -13.46
N GLU A 243 21.63 9.56 -13.03
CA GLU A 243 21.95 9.43 -11.61
C GLU A 243 21.60 10.71 -10.84
N ASN A 244 20.87 10.57 -9.72
CA ASN A 244 20.38 11.68 -8.91
C ASN A 244 19.60 12.75 -9.69
N HIS A 245 18.89 12.36 -10.76
CA HIS A 245 18.18 13.32 -11.62
C HIS A 245 16.78 13.68 -11.13
N PHE A 246 16.09 12.73 -10.47
CA PHE A 246 14.67 12.89 -10.13
C PHE A 246 14.49 13.20 -8.66
N ASP A 247 13.91 14.36 -8.32
CA ASP A 247 13.65 14.77 -6.94
C ASP A 247 12.85 13.71 -6.19
N ILE A 248 11.82 13.16 -6.84
CA ILE A 248 11.06 12.01 -6.34
C ILE A 248 11.03 10.93 -7.42
N LEU A 249 11.32 9.70 -7.02
CA LEU A 249 11.14 8.53 -7.87
C LEU A 249 10.14 7.56 -7.23
N TYR A 250 9.09 7.22 -7.96
CA TYR A 250 8.14 6.17 -7.57
C TYR A 250 8.58 4.84 -8.20
N ASP A 251 9.01 3.88 -7.37
CA ASP A 251 9.31 2.52 -7.81
C ASP A 251 8.05 1.65 -7.80
N THR A 252 7.65 1.20 -8.99
CA THR A 252 6.49 0.34 -9.22
C THR A 252 6.85 -0.90 -10.04
N THR A 253 8.14 -1.28 -10.08
CA THR A 253 8.59 -2.37 -10.98
C THR A 253 8.34 -3.77 -10.44
N SER A 254 8.21 -3.91 -9.11
CA SER A 254 8.15 -5.21 -8.43
C SER A 254 9.39 -6.09 -8.63
N THR A 255 10.58 -5.51 -8.83
CA THR A 255 11.82 -6.26 -9.11
C THR A 255 13.02 -5.69 -8.37
N THR A 256 13.96 -6.55 -7.97
CA THR A 256 15.25 -6.14 -7.36
C THR A 256 16.06 -5.19 -8.24
N ASP A 257 16.20 -5.46 -9.55
CA ASP A 257 16.98 -4.61 -10.46
C ASP A 257 16.36 -3.23 -10.65
N GLY A 258 15.02 -3.18 -10.66
CA GLY A 258 14.26 -1.93 -10.69
C GLY A 258 14.52 -1.11 -9.44
N PHE A 259 14.46 -1.72 -8.27
CA PHE A 259 14.82 -1.08 -7.00
C PHE A 259 16.27 -0.55 -6.98
N GLN A 260 17.24 -1.33 -7.48
CA GLN A 260 18.63 -0.89 -7.59
C GLN A 260 18.79 0.31 -8.52
N SER A 261 18.05 0.34 -9.63
CA SER A 261 17.98 1.53 -10.49
C SER A 261 17.33 2.68 -9.73
N ALA A 262 16.31 2.40 -8.94
CA ALA A 262 15.51 3.39 -8.24
C ALA A 262 16.33 4.23 -7.27
N ILE A 263 17.13 3.59 -6.41
CA ILE A 263 17.99 4.29 -5.43
C ILE A 263 19.07 5.15 -6.10
N ARG A 264 19.54 4.76 -7.30
CA ARG A 264 20.54 5.55 -8.06
C ARG A 264 19.92 6.78 -8.70
N LEU A 265 18.71 6.65 -9.23
CA LEU A 265 18.02 7.69 -9.98
C LEU A 265 17.37 8.75 -9.08
N ALA A 266 16.91 8.36 -7.89
CA ALA A 266 16.30 9.26 -6.92
C ALA A 266 17.35 10.23 -6.34
N LYS A 267 17.04 11.53 -6.39
CA LYS A 267 17.87 12.62 -5.89
C LYS A 267 17.59 12.92 -4.42
N ARG A 268 16.32 12.94 -4.02
CA ARG A 268 15.87 13.28 -2.66
C ARG A 268 15.06 12.14 -2.05
N GLU A 269 14.09 11.59 -2.76
CA GLU A 269 13.18 10.58 -2.21
C GLU A 269 12.87 9.44 -3.18
N LEU A 270 12.90 8.21 -2.64
CA LEU A 270 12.33 7.03 -3.27
C LEU A 270 10.97 6.73 -2.61
N HIS A 271 9.88 6.81 -3.38
CA HIS A 271 8.61 6.26 -2.95
C HIS A 271 8.49 4.81 -3.43
N LEU A 272 8.56 3.86 -2.51
CA LEU A 272 8.56 2.43 -2.79
C LEU A 272 7.13 1.87 -2.77
N LYS A 273 6.67 1.34 -3.91
CA LYS A 273 5.45 0.52 -4.01
C LYS A 273 5.75 -0.94 -4.34
N THR A 274 6.99 -1.27 -4.66
CA THR A 274 7.43 -2.64 -4.97
C THR A 274 7.28 -3.54 -3.74
N THR A 275 6.47 -4.60 -3.87
CA THR A 275 6.20 -5.63 -2.85
C THR A 275 6.44 -7.03 -3.44
N ASN A 276 7.69 -7.39 -3.68
CA ASN A 276 8.06 -8.65 -4.33
C ASN A 276 8.52 -9.76 -3.37
N GLY A 277 8.57 -9.47 -2.06
CA GLY A 277 9.04 -10.41 -1.03
C GLY A 277 10.53 -10.77 -1.13
N GLN A 278 11.31 -10.06 -1.94
CA GLN A 278 12.73 -10.34 -2.16
C GLN A 278 13.62 -9.36 -1.39
N LYS A 279 14.83 -9.80 -1.04
CA LYS A 279 15.88 -8.93 -0.50
C LYS A 279 16.25 -7.87 -1.54
N MET A 280 16.29 -6.61 -1.12
CA MET A 280 16.56 -5.44 -1.96
C MET A 280 17.48 -4.47 -1.22
N GLY A 281 18.62 -4.12 -1.85
CA GLY A 281 19.59 -3.18 -1.27
C GLY A 281 20.09 -3.57 0.12
N GLY A 282 20.37 -4.86 0.34
CA GLY A 282 20.80 -5.35 1.65
C GLY A 282 19.66 -5.69 2.64
N LEU A 283 18.44 -5.23 2.40
CA LEU A 283 17.29 -5.35 3.33
C LEU A 283 16.31 -6.44 2.89
N ARG A 284 15.77 -7.20 3.85
CA ARG A 284 14.85 -8.32 3.63
C ARG A 284 13.38 -7.92 3.74
N HIS A 285 13.07 -6.89 4.53
CA HIS A 285 11.69 -6.58 4.94
C HIS A 285 11.09 -5.34 4.28
N LEU A 286 11.57 -4.98 3.07
CA LEU A 286 11.02 -3.82 2.35
C LEU A 286 9.59 -4.03 1.85
N THR A 287 9.12 -5.26 1.69
CA THR A 287 7.70 -5.51 1.38
C THR A 287 6.83 -5.17 2.60
N GLU A 288 7.26 -5.58 3.78
CA GLU A 288 6.61 -5.31 5.05
C GLU A 288 6.66 -3.81 5.40
N LEU A 289 7.76 -3.13 5.07
CA LEU A 289 7.87 -1.66 5.14
C LEU A 289 6.70 -0.99 4.39
N VAL A 290 6.36 -1.48 3.20
CA VAL A 290 5.24 -0.97 2.39
C VAL A 290 3.88 -1.37 2.99
N VAL A 291 3.74 -2.61 3.46
CA VAL A 291 2.50 -3.11 4.07
C VAL A 291 2.11 -2.32 5.31
N ASP A 292 3.10 -1.96 6.13
CA ASP A 292 2.95 -1.20 7.38
C ASP A 292 2.99 0.33 7.14
N GLU A 293 3.23 0.76 5.89
CA GLU A 293 3.33 2.17 5.49
C GLU A 293 4.44 2.95 6.24
N LEU A 294 5.52 2.25 6.60
CA LEU A 294 6.67 2.81 7.29
C LEU A 294 7.54 3.65 6.34
N SER A 295 8.27 4.61 6.89
CA SER A 295 9.30 5.37 6.17
C SER A 295 10.68 5.13 6.78
N VAL A 296 11.72 5.16 5.93
CA VAL A 296 13.11 5.24 6.37
C VAL A 296 13.62 6.62 6.03
N LEU A 297 13.93 7.41 7.05
CA LEU A 297 14.29 8.83 6.92
C LEU A 297 15.69 9.07 7.50
N PRO A 298 16.43 10.07 7.00
CA PRO A 298 17.66 10.50 7.67
C PRO A 298 17.37 10.93 9.11
N PHE A 299 18.25 10.57 10.05
CA PHE A 299 18.16 11.08 11.41
C PHE A 299 18.42 12.60 11.43
N SER A 300 17.39 13.37 11.76
CA SER A 300 17.43 14.83 11.85
C SER A 300 16.41 15.32 12.88
N LEU A 301 16.54 16.56 13.35
CA LEU A 301 15.57 17.17 14.25
C LEU A 301 14.19 17.27 13.61
N GLU A 302 14.12 17.62 12.32
CA GLU A 302 12.88 17.68 11.56
C GLU A 302 12.19 16.31 11.52
N ASN A 303 12.93 15.23 11.27
CA ASN A 303 12.37 13.89 11.15
C ASN A 303 11.99 13.27 12.51
N LEU A 304 12.44 13.83 13.64
CA LEU A 304 11.88 13.45 14.97
C LEU A 304 10.39 13.79 15.07
N HIS A 305 9.94 14.81 14.34
CA HIS A 305 8.54 15.24 14.27
C HIS A 305 7.77 14.59 13.13
N PHE A 306 8.33 13.55 12.48
CA PHE A 306 7.64 12.89 11.38
C PHE A 306 6.31 12.28 11.83
N HIS A 307 5.24 12.69 11.18
CA HIS A 307 3.91 12.10 11.31
C HIS A 307 3.20 12.16 9.96
N TRP A 308 2.17 11.33 9.79
CA TRP A 308 1.35 11.42 8.57
C TRP A 308 0.44 12.65 8.60
N ALA A 309 0.06 13.18 7.43
CA ALA A 309 -0.59 14.50 7.31
C ALA A 309 -1.91 14.67 8.10
N LYS A 310 -2.66 13.59 8.36
CA LYS A 310 -3.92 13.61 9.13
C LYS A 310 -3.72 13.27 10.62
N GLU A 311 -2.49 13.08 11.04
CA GLU A 311 -2.12 12.66 12.38
C GLU A 311 -1.74 13.87 13.24
N LYS A 312 -2.08 13.85 14.53
CA LYS A 312 -1.87 14.96 15.47
C LYS A 312 -1.03 14.59 16.68
N ARG A 313 -0.44 13.40 16.66
CA ARG A 313 0.32 12.88 17.79
C ARG A 313 1.79 13.23 17.64
N GLU A 314 2.46 13.18 18.77
CA GLU A 314 3.87 13.50 18.92
C GLU A 314 4.64 12.21 19.16
N ASN A 315 5.87 12.13 18.64
CA ASN A 315 6.70 10.93 18.78
C ASN A 315 7.41 10.95 20.13
N LEU A 316 6.80 10.35 21.16
CA LEU A 316 7.30 10.42 22.54
C LEU A 316 7.86 9.08 23.04
N ASN A 317 7.46 7.96 22.45
CA ASN A 317 7.99 6.64 22.76
C ASN A 317 8.95 6.16 21.65
N ILE A 318 10.25 6.36 21.86
CA ILE A 318 11.29 6.16 20.86
C ILE A 318 12.13 4.94 21.20
N PHE A 319 12.32 4.06 20.22
CA PHE A 319 13.26 2.94 20.31
C PHE A 319 14.64 3.34 19.76
N LEU A 320 15.69 3.18 20.56
CA LEU A 320 17.08 3.30 20.12
C LEU A 320 17.59 1.88 19.86
N CYS A 321 18.00 1.58 18.63
CA CYS A 321 18.47 0.25 18.28
C CYS A 321 19.78 -0.11 19.02
N PRO A 322 20.10 -1.40 19.23
CA PRO A 322 21.28 -1.83 19.97
C PRO A 322 22.59 -1.17 19.54
N SER A 323 22.80 -0.98 18.24
CA SER A 323 24.01 -0.35 17.69
C SER A 323 24.20 1.10 18.13
N PHE A 324 23.17 1.76 18.65
CA PHE A 324 23.29 3.09 19.22
C PHE A 324 24.25 3.14 20.43
N GLN A 325 24.55 2.00 21.06
CA GLN A 325 25.60 1.89 22.08
C GLN A 325 27.02 1.86 21.51
N GLU A 326 27.17 1.61 20.20
CA GLU A 326 28.46 1.47 19.53
C GLU A 326 29.01 2.81 19.03
N ILE A 327 28.19 3.86 18.97
CA ILE A 327 28.65 5.21 18.64
C ILE A 327 29.49 5.78 19.80
N PRO A 328 30.38 6.77 19.56
CA PRO A 328 31.16 7.40 20.61
C PRO A 328 30.29 7.88 21.78
N LYS A 329 30.70 7.57 23.01
CA LYS A 329 29.89 7.84 24.22
C LYS A 329 29.46 9.32 24.34
N GLU A 330 30.33 10.24 23.94
CA GLU A 330 30.05 11.68 23.94
C GLU A 330 28.92 12.03 22.97
N ASP A 331 28.93 11.44 21.76
CA ASP A 331 27.88 11.62 20.76
C ASP A 331 26.57 10.98 21.21
N MET A 332 26.61 9.79 21.82
CA MET A 332 25.42 9.14 22.36
C MET A 332 24.72 10.01 23.43
N VAL A 333 25.48 10.52 24.40
CA VAL A 333 24.95 11.40 25.45
C VAL A 333 24.39 12.69 24.84
N ARG A 334 25.11 13.27 23.88
CA ARG A 334 24.68 14.46 23.15
C ARG A 334 23.36 14.21 22.42
N TRP A 335 23.23 13.14 21.64
CA TRP A 335 22.02 12.83 20.90
C TRP A 335 20.82 12.56 21.81
N ILE A 336 21.00 11.80 22.88
CA ILE A 336 19.95 11.58 23.89
C ILE A 336 19.47 12.91 24.48
N SER A 337 20.41 13.81 24.81
CA SER A 337 20.05 15.15 25.30
C SER A 337 19.30 15.96 24.26
N ILE A 338 19.73 15.93 23.00
CA ILE A 338 19.10 16.65 21.89
C ILE A 338 17.67 16.16 21.68
N ILE A 339 17.47 14.84 21.56
CA ILE A 339 16.14 14.23 21.34
C ILE A 339 15.19 14.63 22.48
N ARG A 340 15.64 14.51 23.73
CA ARG A 340 14.83 14.90 24.89
C ARG A 340 14.50 16.38 24.89
N ASN A 341 15.47 17.24 24.63
CA ASN A 341 15.24 18.69 24.62
C ASN A 341 14.25 19.08 23.52
N GLU A 342 14.40 18.54 22.32
CA GLU A 342 13.54 18.82 21.17
C GLU A 342 12.07 18.44 21.45
N LEU A 343 11.85 17.28 22.07
CA LEU A 343 10.52 16.69 22.24
C LEU A 343 9.87 16.98 23.61
N SER A 344 10.64 17.44 24.60
CA SER A 344 10.16 17.68 25.98
C SER A 344 9.00 18.67 26.07
N GLN A 345 8.86 19.58 25.11
CA GLN A 345 7.74 20.52 25.03
C GLN A 345 6.39 19.84 24.75
N PHE A 346 6.40 18.60 24.25
CA PHE A 346 5.22 17.84 23.86
C PHE A 346 4.81 16.77 24.88
N GLY A 347 5.71 16.40 25.80
CA GLY A 347 5.41 15.44 26.85
C GLY A 347 6.65 14.74 27.42
N GLU A 348 6.42 13.73 28.26
CA GLU A 348 7.50 12.89 28.78
C GLU A 348 8.04 11.98 27.67
N VAL A 349 9.33 12.15 27.35
CA VAL A 349 10.01 11.39 26.29
C VAL A 349 10.59 10.09 26.86
N SER A 350 10.03 8.96 26.43
CA SER A 350 10.53 7.62 26.73
C SER A 350 11.54 7.19 25.65
N LEU A 351 12.78 6.95 26.06
CA LEU A 351 13.82 6.39 25.20
C LEU A 351 14.13 4.97 25.67
N THR A 352 13.83 3.97 24.84
CA THR A 352 14.13 2.57 25.13
C THR A 352 15.34 2.13 24.32
N LEU A 353 16.41 1.73 25.02
CA LEU A 353 17.61 1.13 24.42
C LEU A 353 17.75 -0.29 24.99
N SER A 354 17.50 -1.29 24.15
CA SER A 354 17.49 -2.71 24.53
C SER A 354 17.72 -3.60 23.31
N SER A 355 17.79 -4.93 23.50
CA SER A 355 17.70 -5.87 22.38
C SER A 355 16.32 -5.79 21.69
N PHE A 356 16.24 -6.30 20.46
CA PHE A 356 14.98 -6.37 19.71
C PHE A 356 13.97 -7.31 20.37
N GLU A 357 14.45 -8.41 20.97
CA GLU A 357 13.61 -9.38 21.70
C GLU A 357 13.00 -8.79 22.98
N GLU A 358 13.79 -8.03 23.74
CA GLU A 358 13.30 -7.30 24.92
C GLU A 358 12.29 -6.21 24.52
N ALA A 359 12.58 -5.49 23.43
CA ALA A 359 11.69 -4.45 22.91
C ALA A 359 10.35 -5.03 22.44
N HIS A 360 10.38 -6.17 21.71
CA HIS A 360 9.16 -6.86 21.28
C HIS A 360 8.35 -7.36 22.48
N THR A 361 8.99 -7.92 23.50
CA THR A 361 8.28 -8.41 24.71
C THR A 361 7.52 -7.29 25.41
N LYS A 362 8.09 -6.08 25.45
CA LYS A 362 7.41 -4.89 25.99
C LYS A 362 6.15 -4.50 25.20
N LEU A 363 6.10 -4.77 23.89
CA LEU A 363 4.89 -4.47 23.09
C LEU A 363 3.69 -5.27 23.59
N ASP A 364 3.91 -6.56 23.88
CA ASP A 364 2.87 -7.46 24.42
C ASP A 364 2.40 -7.01 25.82
N GLU A 365 3.27 -6.35 26.60
CA GLU A 365 2.92 -5.75 27.90
C GLU A 365 2.10 -4.47 27.72
N ILE A 366 2.53 -3.57 26.81
CA ILE A 366 1.83 -2.32 26.49
C ILE A 366 0.40 -2.59 25.99
N ASP A 367 0.22 -3.64 25.17
CA ASP A 367 -1.09 -4.03 24.64
C ASP A 367 -2.07 -4.41 25.78
N LYS A 368 -1.58 -5.14 26.78
CA LYS A 368 -2.38 -5.57 27.94
C LYS A 368 -2.85 -4.41 28.80
N ASP A 369 -2.10 -3.31 28.83
CA ASP A 369 -2.47 -2.06 29.50
C ASP A 369 -3.49 -1.23 28.70
N GLY A 370 -3.95 -1.72 27.55
CA GLY A 370 -4.91 -1.05 26.67
C GLY A 370 -4.32 0.13 25.88
N LYS A 371 -2.99 0.29 25.91
CA LYS A 371 -2.23 1.29 25.15
C LYS A 371 -1.88 0.74 23.78
N PHE A 372 -1.48 1.64 22.87
CA PHE A 372 -1.07 1.23 21.54
C PHE A 372 0.30 0.53 21.56
N PRO A 373 0.41 -0.73 21.11
CA PRO A 373 1.55 -1.60 21.44
C PRO A 373 2.71 -1.48 20.45
N ARG A 374 3.20 -0.26 20.19
CA ARG A 374 4.31 0.00 19.26
C ARG A 374 5.12 1.21 19.70
N PHE A 375 6.35 1.32 19.22
CA PHE A 375 7.12 2.56 19.31
C PHE A 375 6.66 3.54 18.23
N ASP A 376 6.72 4.84 18.54
CA ASP A 376 6.33 5.89 17.60
C ASP A 376 7.32 5.96 16.42
N ILE A 377 8.61 5.91 16.74
CA ILE A 377 9.74 5.85 15.81
C ILE A 377 10.86 4.98 16.39
N ALA A 378 11.75 4.51 15.52
CA ALA A 378 13.01 3.88 15.91
C ALA A 378 14.21 4.65 15.35
N ILE A 379 15.36 4.58 16.02
CA ILE A 379 16.63 5.16 15.55
C ILE A 379 17.63 4.03 15.36
N ALA A 380 18.07 3.81 14.12
CA ALA A 380 19.03 2.77 13.75
C ALA A 380 20.36 3.40 13.31
N THR A 381 21.49 2.74 13.61
CA THR A 381 22.82 3.18 13.11
C THR A 381 23.49 2.16 12.19
N LYS A 382 22.95 0.94 12.14
CA LYS A 382 23.33 -0.10 11.17
C LYS A 382 22.17 -0.43 10.24
N LEU A 383 22.47 -0.71 8.97
CA LEU A 383 21.42 -0.91 7.96
C LEU A 383 20.56 -2.14 8.28
N GLU A 384 21.16 -3.22 8.76
CA GLU A 384 20.46 -4.45 9.15
C GLU A 384 19.47 -4.27 10.31
N GLU A 385 19.60 -3.22 11.11
CA GLU A 385 18.64 -2.93 12.17
C GLU A 385 17.31 -2.39 11.63
N ILE A 386 17.30 -1.85 10.41
CA ILE A 386 16.06 -1.47 9.74
C ILE A 386 15.17 -2.70 9.57
N ASP A 387 15.73 -3.83 9.12
CA ASP A 387 15.02 -5.10 9.01
C ASP A 387 14.46 -5.54 10.38
N SER A 388 15.27 -5.45 11.43
CA SER A 388 14.86 -5.81 12.79
C SER A 388 13.83 -4.86 13.40
N CYS A 389 13.77 -3.59 12.99
CA CYS A 389 12.67 -2.69 13.36
C CYS A 389 11.36 -3.08 12.67
N ILE A 390 11.42 -3.55 11.42
CA ILE A 390 10.24 -3.93 10.65
C ILE A 390 9.72 -5.30 11.10
N ARG A 391 10.59 -6.30 11.23
CA ARG A 391 10.27 -7.66 11.72
C ARG A 391 11.36 -8.13 12.70
N PRO A 392 11.24 -7.79 14.00
CA PRO A 392 12.23 -8.14 15.03
C PRO A 392 12.31 -9.64 15.32
N ILE A 393 11.20 -10.38 15.18
CA ILE A 393 11.09 -11.78 15.57
C ILE A 393 10.75 -12.63 14.36
N GLN A 394 11.58 -13.64 14.10
CA GLN A 394 11.36 -14.56 12.99
C GLN A 394 10.00 -15.27 13.10
N GLY A 395 9.21 -15.22 12.03
CA GLY A 395 7.90 -15.88 11.96
C GLY A 395 6.77 -15.12 12.66
N LYS A 396 7.02 -13.93 13.19
CA LYS A 396 5.98 -12.99 13.62
C LYS A 396 5.87 -11.83 12.64
N GLU A 397 4.65 -11.32 12.49
CA GLU A 397 4.34 -10.19 11.60
C GLU A 397 4.29 -8.84 12.32
N ASP A 398 4.60 -8.81 13.61
CA ASP A 398 4.58 -7.60 14.42
C ASP A 398 5.82 -6.73 14.16
N SER A 399 5.62 -5.49 13.70
CA SER A 399 6.68 -4.48 13.69
C SER A 399 6.94 -3.89 15.08
N LEU A 400 8.17 -3.43 15.34
CA LEU A 400 8.45 -2.61 16.53
C LEU A 400 7.91 -1.19 16.38
N VAL A 401 8.06 -0.63 15.19
CA VAL A 401 7.60 0.72 14.88
C VAL A 401 6.15 0.62 14.45
N ARG A 402 5.36 1.61 14.87
CA ARG A 402 3.97 1.63 14.49
C ARG A 402 3.77 1.80 12.99
N PRO A 403 2.67 1.26 12.43
CA PRO A 403 2.29 1.58 11.07
C PRO A 403 2.21 3.10 10.86
N ARG A 404 2.64 3.57 9.68
CA ARG A 404 2.77 4.99 9.34
C ARG A 404 3.82 5.77 10.16
N GLY A 405 4.61 5.09 10.99
CA GLY A 405 5.77 5.66 11.68
C GLY A 405 7.03 5.71 10.80
N ALA A 406 8.16 6.01 11.43
CA ALA A 406 9.44 6.08 10.75
C ALA A 406 10.57 5.37 11.51
N ILE A 407 11.51 4.84 10.73
CA ILE A 407 12.83 4.42 11.18
C ILE A 407 13.80 5.52 10.76
N LEU A 408 14.34 6.23 11.73
CA LEU A 408 15.34 7.27 11.51
C LEU A 408 16.72 6.62 11.45
N TYR A 409 17.37 6.73 10.30
CA TYR A 409 18.66 6.13 10.07
C TYR A 409 19.76 7.17 10.26
N LEU A 410 20.68 6.90 11.18
CA LEU A 410 21.92 7.66 11.37
C LEU A 410 23.06 6.86 10.71
N PRO A 411 23.31 7.06 9.41
CA PRO A 411 24.34 6.30 8.70
C PRO A 411 25.73 6.59 9.28
N GLN A 412 26.58 5.57 9.28
CA GLN A 412 27.99 5.68 9.62
C GLN A 412 28.84 5.64 8.34
N GLU A 413 30.00 6.29 8.35
CA GLU A 413 31.00 6.09 7.28
C GLU A 413 31.51 4.64 7.34
N LEU A 414 31.38 3.92 6.22
CA LEU A 414 31.82 2.54 6.12
C LEU A 414 33.25 2.48 5.60
N ASN A 415 34.10 1.67 6.24
CA ASN A 415 35.38 1.27 5.63
C ASN A 415 35.08 0.45 4.36
N LEU A 416 35.73 0.79 3.24
CA LEU A 416 35.51 0.20 1.89
C LEU A 416 35.90 -1.29 1.75
N GLU A 417 36.21 -1.99 2.85
CA GLU A 417 36.71 -3.37 2.84
C GLU A 417 35.62 -4.46 2.89
N SER A 418 34.35 -4.12 3.08
CA SER A 418 33.25 -5.07 2.98
C SER A 418 32.99 -5.47 1.52
N SER A 419 32.53 -6.70 1.30
CA SER A 419 32.30 -7.25 -0.04
C SER A 419 30.87 -7.07 -0.57
N ASP A 420 29.95 -6.51 0.23
CA ASP A 420 28.52 -6.40 -0.14
C ASP A 420 28.22 -5.06 -0.83
N LYS A 421 28.31 -5.05 -2.17
CA LYS A 421 28.03 -3.87 -3.00
C LYS A 421 26.61 -3.29 -2.81
N GLU A 422 25.62 -4.13 -2.52
CA GLU A 422 24.24 -3.67 -2.32
C GLU A 422 24.10 -2.89 -1.01
N TYR A 423 24.76 -3.38 0.05
CA TYR A 423 24.84 -2.70 1.33
C TYR A 423 25.46 -1.31 1.19
N TYR A 424 26.58 -1.18 0.48
CA TYR A 424 27.22 0.11 0.25
C TYR A 424 26.33 1.08 -0.51
N ALA A 425 25.67 0.64 -1.57
CA ALA A 425 24.80 1.50 -2.37
C ALA A 425 23.64 2.04 -1.51
N MET A 426 23.07 1.22 -0.64
CA MET A 426 22.02 1.64 0.28
C MET A 426 22.53 2.57 1.38
N ASN A 427 23.68 2.29 1.98
CA ASN A 427 24.26 3.18 2.98
C ASN A 427 24.62 4.54 2.37
N ASP A 428 25.22 4.56 1.17
CA ASP A 428 25.51 5.80 0.41
C ASP A 428 24.24 6.58 0.06
N PHE A 429 23.16 5.89 -0.31
CA PHE A 429 21.85 6.49 -0.53
C PHE A 429 21.40 7.31 0.69
N PHE A 430 21.47 6.72 1.90
CA PHE A 430 21.09 7.43 3.12
C PHE A 430 22.12 8.46 3.60
N LEU A 431 23.42 8.22 3.40
CA LEU A 431 24.49 9.19 3.68
C LEU A 431 24.29 10.49 2.90
N LYS A 432 23.76 10.40 1.67
CA LYS A 432 23.37 11.56 0.85
C LYS A 432 22.09 12.26 1.33
N GLY A 433 21.53 11.85 2.47
CA GLY A 433 20.34 12.46 3.07
C GLY A 433 19.04 12.11 2.37
N LYS A 434 19.00 11.02 1.60
CA LYS A 434 17.79 10.60 0.88
C LYS A 434 16.85 9.77 1.75
N SER A 435 15.57 9.78 1.41
CA SER A 435 14.51 9.05 2.13
C SER A 435 13.92 7.91 1.30
N ILE A 436 13.42 6.89 2.00
CA ILE A 436 12.47 5.93 1.45
C ILE A 436 11.12 6.17 2.13
N ARG A 437 10.09 6.43 1.35
CA ARG A 437 8.70 6.46 1.81
C ARG A 437 7.91 5.36 1.16
N THR A 438 6.82 4.96 1.81
CA THR A 438 5.94 3.92 1.31
C THR A 438 4.48 4.31 1.49
N SER A 439 3.59 3.56 0.87
CA SER A 439 2.15 3.68 1.06
C SER A 439 1.43 2.39 0.66
N ARG A 440 0.20 2.20 1.13
CA ARG A 440 -0.63 1.04 0.76
C ARG A 440 -1.92 1.47 0.06
N CYS A 441 -3.05 1.39 0.77
CA CYS A 441 -4.39 1.75 0.30
C CYS A 441 -4.60 3.26 0.44
N GLY A 442 -5.45 3.83 -0.41
CA GLY A 442 -5.79 5.26 -0.35
C GLY A 442 -7.25 5.55 -0.04
N ASP A 443 -7.53 6.83 0.13
CA ASP A 443 -8.86 7.36 0.43
C ASP A 443 -9.74 7.38 -0.85
N PHE A 444 -10.75 6.53 -0.89
CA PHE A 444 -11.67 6.42 -2.03
C PHE A 444 -12.53 7.66 -2.21
N HIS A 445 -12.89 8.37 -1.15
CA HIS A 445 -13.66 9.60 -1.25
C HIS A 445 -12.85 10.67 -1.95
N LEU A 446 -11.55 10.77 -1.60
CA LEU A 446 -10.64 11.68 -2.27
C LEU A 446 -10.40 11.28 -3.73
N ALA A 447 -10.24 9.99 -4.02
CA ALA A 447 -10.10 9.49 -5.39
C ALA A 447 -11.34 9.84 -6.25
N ILE A 448 -12.54 9.54 -5.76
CA ILE A 448 -13.81 9.86 -6.44
C ILE A 448 -13.94 11.36 -6.67
N LYS A 449 -13.65 12.17 -5.65
CA LYS A 449 -13.69 13.64 -5.77
C LYS A 449 -12.73 14.11 -6.87
N LEU A 450 -11.47 13.68 -6.80
CA LEU A 450 -10.42 14.13 -7.71
C LEU A 450 -10.73 13.74 -9.17
N LEU A 451 -11.26 12.54 -9.40
CA LEU A 451 -11.69 12.11 -10.73
C LEU A 451 -12.90 12.89 -11.24
N ASN A 452 -13.88 13.19 -10.39
CA ASN A 452 -15.03 14.02 -10.78
C ASN A 452 -14.62 15.46 -11.13
N GLU A 453 -13.67 16.03 -10.41
CA GLU A 453 -13.17 17.40 -10.62
C GLU A 453 -12.19 17.50 -11.79
N ASN A 454 -11.63 16.37 -12.26
CA ASN A 454 -10.67 16.32 -13.37
C ASN A 454 -11.14 15.41 -14.51
N PRO A 455 -12.16 15.82 -15.32
CA PRO A 455 -12.72 14.99 -16.39
C PRO A 455 -11.71 14.53 -17.45
N ILE A 456 -10.65 15.30 -17.68
CA ILE A 456 -9.57 14.94 -18.61
C ILE A 456 -8.83 13.69 -18.11
N VAL A 457 -8.50 13.63 -16.82
CA VAL A 457 -7.84 12.47 -16.21
C VAL A 457 -8.77 11.27 -16.22
N THR A 458 -10.02 11.46 -15.81
CA THR A 458 -11.05 10.40 -15.77
C THR A 458 -11.27 9.79 -17.14
N LYS A 459 -11.41 10.62 -18.17
CA LYS A 459 -11.53 10.15 -19.55
C LYS A 459 -10.27 9.41 -20.00
N SER A 460 -9.08 9.94 -19.69
CA SER A 460 -7.82 9.27 -20.07
C SER A 460 -7.71 7.88 -19.43
N LEU A 461 -8.08 7.73 -18.16
CA LEU A 461 -8.12 6.43 -17.50
C LEU A 461 -9.09 5.47 -18.20
N ALA A 462 -10.33 5.89 -18.44
CA ALA A 462 -11.35 5.06 -19.08
C ALA A 462 -10.94 4.61 -20.49
N ASP A 463 -10.32 5.50 -21.27
CA ASP A 463 -9.93 5.26 -22.66
C ASP A 463 -8.68 4.37 -22.77
N ASN A 464 -7.76 4.42 -21.79
CA ASN A 464 -6.42 3.84 -21.94
C ASN A 464 -6.08 2.67 -21.00
N MET A 465 -6.71 2.58 -19.82
CA MET A 465 -6.30 1.59 -18.81
C MET A 465 -6.96 0.23 -19.01
N ILE A 466 -8.27 0.19 -19.25
CA ILE A 466 -9.02 -1.06 -19.45
C ILE A 466 -8.72 -1.60 -20.85
N SER A 467 -7.80 -2.56 -20.94
CA SER A 467 -7.35 -3.11 -22.21
C SER A 467 -8.15 -4.33 -22.66
N HIS A 468 -8.81 -5.03 -21.72
CA HIS A 468 -9.71 -6.15 -22.02
C HIS A 468 -10.90 -6.16 -21.07
N THR A 469 -12.03 -6.63 -21.58
CA THR A 469 -13.25 -6.87 -20.79
C THR A 469 -13.79 -8.25 -21.12
N PHE A 470 -14.18 -8.99 -20.08
CA PHE A 470 -14.73 -10.34 -20.19
C PHE A 470 -16.03 -10.44 -19.40
N ASP A 471 -16.93 -11.32 -19.81
CA ASP A 471 -18.07 -11.72 -18.98
C ASP A 471 -17.58 -12.57 -17.79
N ALA A 472 -18.28 -12.51 -16.65
CA ALA A 472 -17.96 -13.29 -15.45
C ALA A 472 -17.89 -14.80 -15.70
N LYS A 473 -18.64 -15.32 -16.69
CA LYS A 473 -18.56 -16.73 -17.11
C LYS A 473 -17.21 -17.10 -17.73
N GLU A 474 -16.47 -16.10 -18.22
CA GLU A 474 -15.15 -16.25 -18.83
C GLU A 474 -14.01 -15.88 -17.86
N LEU A 475 -14.24 -15.89 -16.54
CA LEU A 475 -13.25 -15.51 -15.52
C LEU A 475 -11.90 -16.20 -15.72
N ARG A 476 -11.88 -17.49 -16.09
CA ARG A 476 -10.64 -18.23 -16.37
C ARG A 476 -9.82 -17.60 -17.51
N ASN A 477 -10.48 -17.17 -18.58
CA ASN A 477 -9.86 -16.49 -19.72
C ASN A 477 -9.41 -15.08 -19.34
N ALA A 478 -10.22 -14.36 -18.55
CA ALA A 478 -9.89 -13.05 -18.03
C ALA A 478 -8.60 -13.09 -17.20
N PHE A 479 -8.49 -14.09 -16.32
CA PHE A 479 -7.34 -14.30 -15.45
C PHE A 479 -6.08 -14.70 -16.24
N ALA A 480 -6.21 -15.62 -17.20
CA ALA A 480 -5.11 -15.98 -18.10
C ALA A 480 -4.62 -14.78 -18.92
N THR A 481 -5.55 -13.97 -19.43
CA THR A 481 -5.23 -12.73 -20.17
C THR A 481 -4.51 -11.72 -19.28
N ALA A 482 -4.96 -11.58 -18.02
CA ALA A 482 -4.33 -10.70 -17.05
C ALA A 482 -2.87 -11.12 -16.74
N LYS A 483 -2.48 -12.38 -16.91
CA LYS A 483 -1.07 -12.78 -16.72
C LYS A 483 -0.16 -12.39 -17.90
N THR A 484 -0.73 -12.02 -19.05
CA THR A 484 0.06 -11.72 -20.25
C THR A 484 0.72 -10.35 -20.20
N THR A 485 1.82 -10.18 -20.94
CA THR A 485 2.51 -8.89 -21.04
C THR A 485 1.73 -7.83 -21.80
N GLU A 486 0.75 -8.21 -22.63
CA GLU A 486 -0.06 -7.29 -23.43
C GLU A 486 -1.22 -6.66 -22.65
N ALA A 487 -1.72 -7.33 -21.60
CA ALA A 487 -2.80 -6.79 -20.80
C ALA A 487 -2.33 -5.70 -19.82
N ILE A 488 -2.85 -4.49 -19.97
CA ILE A 488 -2.69 -3.42 -18.98
C ILE A 488 -3.63 -3.70 -17.81
N LYS A 489 -4.93 -3.55 -18.02
CA LYS A 489 -5.97 -3.91 -17.04
C LYS A 489 -7.04 -4.79 -17.67
N VAL A 490 -7.47 -5.79 -16.93
CA VAL A 490 -8.60 -6.65 -17.30
C VAL A 490 -9.76 -6.33 -16.37
N MET A 491 -10.94 -6.17 -16.94
CA MET A 491 -12.20 -5.99 -16.21
C MET A 491 -13.12 -7.19 -16.47
N VAL A 492 -13.73 -7.72 -15.41
CA VAL A 492 -14.74 -8.78 -15.47
C VAL A 492 -16.10 -8.15 -15.21
N GLN A 493 -17.08 -8.37 -16.09
CA GLN A 493 -18.43 -7.83 -15.97
C GLN A 493 -19.43 -8.92 -15.61
N HIS A 494 -20.31 -8.61 -14.67
CA HIS A 494 -21.43 -9.44 -14.25
C HIS A 494 -22.71 -8.96 -14.93
N ALA A 495 -23.53 -9.91 -15.39
CA ALA A 495 -24.77 -9.64 -16.12
C ALA A 495 -25.95 -9.22 -15.23
#